data_AF-A0A947M652-F1
#
_entry.id   AF-A0A947M652-F1
#
_cell.length_a   1.000
_cell.length_b   1.000
_cell.length_c   1.000
_cell.angle_alpha   90.00
_cell.angle_beta   90.00
_cell.angle_gamma   90.00
#
_symmetry.space_group_name_H-M   'P 1'
#
loop_
_entity.id
_entity.type
_entity.pdbx_description
1 polymer ?
#
loop_
_entity_poly.entity_id
_entity_poly.type
_entity_poly.pdbx_seq_one_letter_code
_entity_poly.pdbx_strand_id
1 'polypeptide(L)'
;MASFDIIEAAGQGYRQIWAERQYLARLAFIPVMVKFICLTAVAALDLQTSFIRQALISLPYYFTEGWMLAHVVRFVYLGQRWPFIPTGNNAVDEMVLRERFRGVMAGTIVYVLICMLRMAVMGWFVQTEGVVANTPPEQVSPLLMLSMLVATVAVFWGVRLGWLFMPAALNYPMKNFLRALGGMQVSLYMIGLWLVCVVPLTFVFQLIVSEVAPVSKSMEFILVLGQTVVSTMTVLITTAVMCWGIRQIMMPDKKKPPGARRR
;
A
#
# COMPACT_ATOMS: atom_id res chain seq x y z
N MET A 1 -20.88 -15.41 -10.20
CA MET A 1 -19.54 -14.87 -9.85
C MET A 1 -19.41 -14.96 -8.34
N ALA A 2 -18.24 -15.34 -7.81
CA ALA A 2 -18.02 -15.30 -6.36
C ALA A 2 -18.24 -13.86 -5.88
N SER A 3 -19.13 -13.66 -4.91
CA SER A 3 -19.40 -12.35 -4.33
C SER A 3 -18.17 -11.90 -3.57
N PHE A 4 -17.56 -10.79 -3.99
CA PHE A 4 -16.53 -10.12 -3.21
C PHE A 4 -17.20 -9.44 -2.01
N ASP A 5 -16.94 -9.94 -0.81
CA ASP A 5 -17.48 -9.35 0.42
C ASP A 5 -16.42 -8.43 1.04
N ILE A 6 -16.60 -7.12 0.80
CA ILE A 6 -15.72 -6.06 1.32
C ILE A 6 -15.61 -6.16 2.85
N ILE A 7 -16.74 -6.41 3.54
CA ILE A 7 -16.81 -6.39 5.00
C ILE A 7 -16.12 -7.63 5.56
N GLU A 8 -16.32 -8.80 4.95
CA GLU A 8 -15.62 -10.01 5.36
C GLU A 8 -14.10 -9.89 5.15
N ALA A 9 -13.67 -9.41 3.97
CA ALA A 9 -12.24 -9.22 3.67
C ALA A 9 -11.58 -8.22 4.63
N ALA A 10 -12.24 -7.08 4.89
CA ALA A 10 -11.77 -6.11 5.87
C ALA A 10 -11.70 -6.72 7.27
N GLY A 11 -12.77 -7.36 7.72
CA GLY A 11 -12.84 -7.97 9.05
C GLY A 11 -11.76 -9.03 9.28
N GLN A 12 -11.47 -9.87 8.28
CA GLN A 12 -10.41 -10.87 8.36
C GLN A 12 -9.02 -10.22 8.41
N GLY A 13 -8.76 -9.23 7.56
CA GLY A 13 -7.47 -8.51 7.57
C GLY A 13 -7.20 -7.79 8.89
N TYR A 14 -8.20 -7.07 9.43
CA TYR A 14 -8.08 -6.42 10.74
C TYR A 14 -7.83 -7.41 11.87
N ARG A 15 -8.60 -8.52 11.92
CA ARG A 15 -8.42 -9.56 12.95
C ARG A 15 -7.02 -10.18 12.89
N GLN A 16 -6.51 -10.45 11.68
CA GLN A 16 -5.18 -11.02 11.52
C GLN A 16 -4.08 -10.06 11.98
N ILE A 17 -4.17 -8.78 11.61
CA ILE A 17 -3.20 -7.77 12.07
C ILE A 17 -3.25 -7.61 13.58
N TRP A 18 -4.44 -7.58 14.16
CA TRP A 18 -4.60 -7.44 15.60
C TRP A 18 -4.01 -8.62 16.39
N ALA A 19 -4.24 -9.84 15.89
CA ALA A 19 -3.66 -11.06 16.45
C ALA A 19 -2.13 -11.05 16.43
N GLU A 20 -1.53 -10.44 15.39
CA GLU A 20 -0.09 -10.49 15.11
C GLU A 20 0.60 -9.13 15.33
N ARG A 21 -0.02 -8.22 16.08
CA ARG A 21 0.42 -6.83 16.25
C ARG A 21 1.86 -6.68 16.74
N GLN A 22 2.32 -7.58 17.62
CA GLN A 22 3.68 -7.55 18.15
C GLN A 22 4.72 -7.91 17.07
N TYR A 23 4.42 -8.92 16.25
CA TYR A 23 5.27 -9.30 15.12
C TYR A 23 5.32 -8.16 14.10
N LEU A 24 4.16 -7.61 13.72
CA LEU A 24 4.07 -6.52 12.75
C LEU A 24 4.74 -5.24 13.25
N ALA A 25 4.65 -4.92 14.54
CA ALA A 25 5.34 -3.76 15.12
C ALA A 25 6.87 -3.91 15.03
N ARG A 26 7.42 -5.10 15.30
CA ARG A 26 8.86 -5.38 15.14
C ARG A 26 9.30 -5.27 13.68
N LEU A 27 8.48 -5.79 12.76
CA LEU A 27 8.74 -5.72 11.33
C LEU A 27 8.68 -4.27 10.80
N ALA A 28 7.76 -3.47 11.30
CA ALA A 28 7.53 -2.09 10.88
C ALA A 28 8.53 -1.07 11.47
N PHE A 29 9.26 -1.45 12.51
CA PHE A 29 10.18 -0.55 13.20
C PHE A 29 11.21 0.09 12.25
N ILE A 30 11.90 -0.72 11.44
CA ILE A 30 12.93 -0.24 10.50
C ILE A 30 12.31 0.71 9.44
N PRO A 31 11.24 0.32 8.71
CA PRO A 31 10.57 1.22 7.76
C PRO A 31 10.09 2.53 8.39
N VAL A 32 9.53 2.51 9.61
CA VAL A 32 9.05 3.73 10.29
C VAL A 32 10.22 4.68 10.56
N MET A 33 11.34 4.19 11.06
CA MET A 33 12.52 5.03 11.33
C MET A 33 13.10 5.62 10.05
N VAL A 34 13.27 4.82 9.00
CA VAL A 34 13.80 5.30 7.71
C VAL A 34 12.86 6.32 7.07
N LYS A 35 11.54 6.03 7.07
CA LYS A 35 10.51 6.94 6.57
C LYS A 35 10.50 8.26 7.34
N PHE A 36 10.61 8.21 8.66
CA PHE A 36 10.66 9.40 9.50
C PHE A 36 11.87 10.29 9.16
N ILE A 37 13.06 9.70 9.02
CA ILE A 37 14.28 10.43 8.63
C ILE A 37 14.13 11.05 7.24
N CYS A 38 13.64 10.29 6.25
CA CYS A 38 13.43 10.79 4.89
C CYS A 38 12.40 11.94 4.84
N LEU A 39 11.27 11.81 5.55
CA LEU A 39 10.24 12.86 5.58
C LEU A 39 10.73 14.11 6.28
N THR A 40 11.49 13.96 7.38
CA THR A 40 12.13 15.08 8.08
C THR A 40 13.15 15.78 7.18
N ALA A 41 13.94 15.03 6.41
CA ALA A 41 14.88 15.60 5.45
C ALA A 41 14.18 16.36 4.32
N VAL A 42 13.06 15.85 3.80
CA VAL A 42 12.25 16.55 2.79
C VAL A 42 11.69 17.86 3.34
N ALA A 43 11.17 17.85 4.58
CA ALA A 43 10.66 19.05 5.23
C ALA A 43 11.78 20.07 5.52
N ALA A 44 12.91 19.62 6.06
CA ALA A 44 14.04 20.49 6.40
C ALA A 44 14.71 21.15 5.19
N LEU A 45 14.68 20.49 4.03
CA LEU A 45 15.25 21.01 2.77
C LEU A 45 14.24 21.81 1.93
N ASP A 46 13.01 22.00 2.42
CA ASP A 46 11.90 22.66 1.71
C ASP A 46 11.65 22.09 0.31
N LEU A 47 11.76 20.76 0.18
CA LEU A 47 11.61 20.06 -1.11
C LEU A 47 10.17 19.68 -1.42
N GLN A 48 9.20 20.28 -0.74
CA GLN A 48 7.78 19.96 -0.87
C GLN A 48 7.23 20.27 -2.27
N THR A 49 7.80 21.26 -2.95
CA THR A 49 7.40 21.68 -4.30
C THR A 49 8.00 20.81 -5.42
N SER A 50 9.12 20.14 -5.14
CA SER A 50 9.91 19.41 -6.14
C SER A 50 9.67 17.91 -6.04
N PHE A 51 8.56 17.42 -6.60
CA PHE A 51 8.15 16.01 -6.54
C PHE A 51 9.25 15.00 -6.94
N ILE A 52 10.07 15.32 -7.95
CA ILE A 52 11.18 14.45 -8.38
C ILE A 52 12.25 14.34 -7.28
N ARG A 53 12.65 15.47 -6.69
CA ARG A 53 13.65 15.51 -5.61
C ARG A 53 13.11 14.80 -4.36
N GLN A 54 11.85 15.05 -4.04
CA GLN A 54 11.16 14.35 -2.96
C GLN A 54 11.15 12.83 -3.20
N ALA A 55 10.81 12.38 -4.41
CA ALA A 55 10.80 10.95 -4.75
C ALA A 55 12.19 10.31 -4.62
N LEU A 56 13.25 11.00 -5.02
CA LEU A 56 14.63 10.50 -4.90
C LEU A 56 15.09 10.36 -3.44
N ILE A 57 14.84 11.38 -2.60
CA ILE A 57 15.16 11.33 -1.16
C ILE A 57 14.32 10.26 -0.43
N SER A 58 13.12 10.00 -0.95
CA SER A 58 12.19 9.01 -0.43
C SER A 58 12.54 7.56 -0.79
N LEU A 59 13.46 7.33 -1.74
CA LEU A 59 13.80 5.99 -2.22
C LEU A 59 14.17 5.00 -1.09
N PRO A 60 15.02 5.35 -0.10
CA PRO A 60 15.37 4.42 0.97
C PRO A 60 14.15 3.94 1.76
N TYR A 61 13.18 4.82 2.00
CA TYR A 61 11.96 4.40 2.70
C TYR A 61 11.06 3.54 1.80
N TYR A 62 10.98 3.81 0.49
CA TYR A 62 10.21 2.94 -0.41
C TYR A 62 10.76 1.51 -0.45
N PHE A 63 12.08 1.34 -0.40
CA PHE A 63 12.71 0.01 -0.35
C PHE A 63 12.39 -0.72 0.96
N THR A 64 12.52 -0.06 2.10
CA THR A 64 12.25 -0.69 3.41
C THR A 64 10.76 -0.99 3.60
N GLU A 65 9.87 -0.08 3.16
CA GLU A 65 8.43 -0.30 3.18
C GLU A 65 8.04 -1.45 2.23
N GLY A 66 8.56 -1.48 1.00
CA GLY A 66 8.34 -2.58 0.04
C GLY A 66 8.80 -3.93 0.58
N TRP A 67 9.96 -3.98 1.24
CA TRP A 67 10.48 -5.18 1.92
C TRP A 67 9.52 -5.66 3.02
N MET A 68 9.07 -4.75 3.89
CA MET A 68 8.12 -5.06 4.95
C MET A 68 6.81 -5.60 4.37
N LEU A 69 6.25 -4.95 3.33
CA LEU A 69 5.00 -5.37 2.73
C LEU A 69 5.11 -6.70 2.01
N ALA A 70 6.25 -7.01 1.37
CA ALA A 70 6.47 -8.32 0.78
C ALA A 70 6.44 -9.43 1.84
N HIS A 71 7.02 -9.20 3.03
CA HIS A 71 6.91 -10.14 4.16
C HIS A 71 5.49 -10.26 4.67
N VAL A 72 4.74 -9.15 4.75
CA VAL A 72 3.31 -9.18 5.15
C VAL A 72 2.48 -9.99 4.17
N VAL A 73 2.66 -9.80 2.87
CA VAL A 73 1.95 -10.56 1.83
C VAL A 73 2.25 -12.05 1.97
N ARG A 74 3.52 -12.44 2.12
CA ARG A 74 3.91 -13.84 2.31
C ARG A 74 3.40 -14.41 3.63
N PHE A 75 3.36 -13.60 4.68
CA PHE A 75 2.79 -13.99 5.96
C PHE A 75 1.29 -14.30 5.83
N VAL A 76 0.52 -13.43 5.15
CA VAL A 76 -0.93 -13.61 4.99
C VAL A 76 -1.27 -14.81 4.10
N TYR A 77 -0.56 -14.99 2.98
CA TYR A 77 -0.87 -16.07 2.02
C TYR A 77 -0.25 -17.41 2.39
N LEU A 78 0.98 -17.41 2.89
CA LEU A 78 1.79 -18.62 3.07
C LEU A 78 2.05 -18.96 4.54
N GLY A 79 1.63 -18.10 5.48
CA GLY A 79 1.95 -18.27 6.91
C GLY A 79 3.43 -18.11 7.24
N GLN A 80 4.22 -17.56 6.31
CA GLN A 80 5.67 -17.45 6.47
C GLN A 80 6.02 -16.22 7.30
N ARG A 81 6.56 -16.45 8.51
CA ARG A 81 7.06 -15.38 9.38
C ARG A 81 8.52 -15.04 9.09
N TRP A 82 8.88 -13.80 9.43
CA TRP A 82 10.26 -13.33 9.55
C TRP A 82 10.64 -13.21 11.04
N PRO A 83 11.86 -13.57 11.47
CA PRO A 83 12.91 -14.24 10.70
C PRO A 83 12.55 -15.68 10.35
N PHE A 84 13.24 -16.23 9.34
CA PHE A 84 13.12 -17.65 8.99
C PHE A 84 13.75 -18.52 10.08
N ILE A 85 13.03 -19.55 10.52
CA ILE A 85 13.52 -20.55 11.48
C ILE A 85 13.92 -21.79 10.67
N PRO A 86 15.22 -22.15 10.64
CA PRO A 86 15.69 -23.31 9.88
C PRO A 86 15.15 -24.61 10.49
N THR A 87 14.91 -25.59 9.63
CA THR A 87 14.46 -26.93 10.03
C THR A 87 15.62 -27.82 10.47
N GLY A 88 16.85 -27.43 10.12
CA GLY A 88 18.07 -28.21 10.37
C GLY A 88 18.50 -29.04 9.16
N ASN A 89 17.70 -29.10 8.10
CA ASN A 89 18.10 -29.66 6.82
C ASN A 89 18.58 -28.56 5.87
N ASN A 90 19.90 -28.39 5.78
CA ASN A 90 20.53 -27.31 5.02
C ASN A 90 20.07 -27.23 3.56
N ALA A 91 19.89 -28.37 2.88
CA ALA A 91 19.50 -28.38 1.46
C ALA A 91 18.07 -27.86 1.24
N VAL A 92 17.15 -28.25 2.13
CA VAL A 92 15.75 -27.78 2.09
C VAL A 92 15.67 -26.32 2.52
N ASP A 93 16.39 -25.96 3.59
CA ASP A 93 16.40 -24.61 4.13
C ASP A 93 16.97 -23.59 3.11
N GLU A 94 18.03 -23.94 2.38
CA GLU A 94 18.61 -23.09 1.34
C GLU A 94 17.64 -22.86 0.17
N MET A 95 16.97 -23.93 -0.29
CA MET A 95 15.99 -23.82 -1.38
C MET A 95 14.83 -22.90 -0.99
N VAL A 96 14.29 -23.07 0.21
CA VAL A 96 13.20 -22.24 0.75
C VAL A 96 13.66 -20.79 0.92
N LEU A 97 14.88 -20.57 1.41
CA LEU A 97 15.44 -19.23 1.60
C LEU A 97 15.60 -18.52 0.25
N ARG A 98 16.13 -19.20 -0.77
CA ARG A 98 16.33 -18.65 -2.11
C ARG A 98 15.01 -18.27 -2.78
N GLU A 99 13.99 -19.13 -2.65
CA GLU A 99 12.65 -18.85 -3.18
C GLU A 99 11.99 -17.65 -2.48
N ARG A 100 12.09 -17.59 -1.15
CA ARG A 100 11.61 -16.47 -0.34
C ARG A 100 12.32 -15.17 -0.72
N PHE A 101 13.65 -15.20 -0.80
CA PHE A 101 14.46 -14.03 -1.15
C PHE A 101 14.08 -13.47 -2.51
N ARG A 102 13.96 -14.33 -3.54
CA ARG A 102 13.53 -13.91 -4.88
C ARG A 102 12.17 -13.22 -4.86
N GLY A 103 11.20 -13.80 -4.15
CA GLY A 103 9.86 -13.21 -4.02
C GLY A 103 9.90 -11.86 -3.32
N VAL A 104 10.55 -11.79 -2.16
CA VAL A 104 10.67 -10.54 -1.37
C VAL A 104 11.35 -9.44 -2.18
N MET A 105 12.45 -9.75 -2.87
CA MET A 105 13.16 -8.78 -3.71
C MET A 105 12.31 -8.30 -4.89
N ALA A 106 11.66 -9.23 -5.60
CA ALA A 106 10.77 -8.87 -6.71
C ALA A 106 9.60 -7.99 -6.24
N GLY A 107 8.95 -8.35 -5.14
CA GLY A 107 7.88 -7.55 -4.51
C GLY A 107 8.37 -6.15 -4.13
N THR A 108 9.55 -6.06 -3.51
CA THR A 108 10.15 -4.78 -3.10
C THR A 108 10.41 -3.87 -4.30
N ILE A 109 11.06 -4.38 -5.35
CA ILE A 109 11.38 -3.59 -6.55
C ILE A 109 10.09 -3.09 -7.22
N VAL A 110 9.09 -3.97 -7.36
CA VAL A 110 7.81 -3.61 -7.97
C VAL A 110 7.09 -2.54 -7.13
N TYR A 111 7.14 -2.65 -5.80
CA TYR A 111 6.58 -1.63 -4.91
C TYR A 111 7.25 -0.26 -5.08
N VAL A 112 8.58 -0.23 -5.16
CA VAL A 112 9.33 1.01 -5.39
C VAL A 112 8.92 1.65 -6.72
N LEU A 113 8.83 0.87 -7.79
CA LEU A 113 8.41 1.36 -9.11
C LEU A 113 6.97 1.92 -9.08
N ILE A 114 6.06 1.26 -8.37
CA ILE A 114 4.69 1.75 -8.16
C ILE A 114 4.70 3.09 -7.42
N CYS A 115 5.52 3.22 -6.36
CA CYS A 115 5.62 4.46 -5.60
C CYS A 115 6.19 5.61 -6.43
N MET A 116 7.22 5.35 -7.25
CA MET A 116 7.78 6.35 -8.16
C MET A 116 6.76 6.79 -9.21
N LEU A 117 6.03 5.83 -9.81
CA LEU A 117 4.96 6.15 -10.75
C LEU A 117 3.86 6.98 -10.09
N ARG A 118 3.44 6.62 -8.87
CA ARG A 118 2.46 7.38 -8.10
C ARG A 118 2.91 8.81 -7.85
N MET A 119 4.18 9.03 -7.47
CA MET A 119 4.73 10.38 -7.27
C MET A 119 4.76 11.19 -8.56
N ALA A 120 5.11 10.57 -9.69
CA ALA A 120 5.10 11.22 -10.99
C ALA A 120 3.67 11.65 -11.39
N VAL A 121 2.68 10.76 -11.21
CA VAL A 121 1.27 11.05 -11.46
C VAL A 121 0.77 12.19 -10.55
N MET A 122 1.08 12.15 -9.25
CA MET A 122 0.71 13.21 -8.32
C MET A 122 1.36 14.56 -8.68
N GLY A 123 2.64 14.56 -9.06
CA GLY A 123 3.31 15.78 -9.50
C GLY A 123 2.69 16.38 -10.76
N TRP A 124 2.24 15.54 -11.70
CA TRP A 124 1.49 15.98 -12.87
C TRP A 124 0.13 16.58 -12.50
N PHE A 125 -0.61 15.97 -11.57
CA PHE A 125 -1.89 16.51 -11.07
C PHE A 125 -1.71 17.88 -10.40
N VAL A 126 -0.72 18.05 -9.53
CA VAL A 126 -0.50 19.34 -8.86
C VAL A 126 -0.07 20.44 -9.84
N GLN A 127 0.76 20.11 -10.84
CA GLN A 127 1.12 21.07 -11.89
C GLN A 127 -0.08 21.49 -12.72
N THR A 128 -0.94 20.54 -13.10
CA THR A 128 -2.15 20.82 -13.89
C THR A 128 -3.18 21.60 -13.09
N GLU A 129 -3.37 21.28 -11.81
CA GLU A 129 -4.23 22.05 -10.89
C GLU A 129 -3.79 23.51 -10.80
N GLY A 130 -2.48 23.78 -10.66
CA GLY A 130 -1.95 25.14 -10.65
C GLY A 130 -2.22 25.91 -11.94
N VAL A 131 -2.23 25.24 -13.10
CA VAL A 131 -2.61 25.87 -14.38
C VAL A 131 -4.10 26.19 -14.40
N VAL A 132 -4.95 25.23 -14.01
CA VAL A 132 -6.41 25.41 -14.00
C VAL A 132 -6.83 26.52 -13.04
N ALA A 133 -6.26 26.55 -11.83
CA ALA A 133 -6.62 27.53 -10.80
C ALA A 133 -6.27 28.98 -11.20
N ASN A 134 -5.24 29.18 -12.02
CA ASN A 134 -4.81 30.50 -12.47
C ASN A 134 -5.40 30.90 -13.84
N THR A 135 -6.16 30.02 -14.48
CA THR A 135 -6.78 30.29 -15.78
C THR A 135 -8.24 30.66 -15.59
N PRO A 136 -8.73 31.79 -16.14
CA PRO A 136 -10.15 32.13 -16.10
C PRO A 136 -11.01 30.98 -16.65
N PRO A 137 -12.20 30.70 -16.08
CA PRO A 137 -13.03 29.56 -16.49
C PRO A 137 -13.34 29.52 -18.00
N GLU A 138 -13.49 30.69 -18.61
CA GLU A 138 -13.77 30.86 -20.04
C GLU A 138 -12.59 30.47 -20.95
N GLN A 139 -11.38 30.42 -20.39
CA GLN A 139 -10.14 30.15 -21.12
C GLN A 139 -9.61 28.72 -20.89
N VAL A 140 -10.30 27.91 -20.08
CA VAL A 140 -9.89 26.52 -19.85
C VAL A 140 -10.08 25.73 -21.14
N SER A 141 -8.97 25.34 -21.77
CA SER A 141 -8.97 24.57 -23.01
C SER A 141 -9.76 23.25 -22.83
N PRO A 142 -10.71 22.92 -23.72
CA PRO A 142 -11.42 21.63 -23.69
C PRO A 142 -10.49 20.42 -23.69
N LEU A 143 -9.30 20.55 -24.29
CA LEU A 143 -8.27 19.51 -24.30
C LEU A 143 -7.73 19.21 -22.90
N LEU A 144 -7.60 20.23 -22.05
CA LEU A 144 -7.17 20.08 -20.66
C LEU A 144 -8.25 19.35 -19.83
N MET A 145 -9.52 19.71 -20.04
CA MET A 145 -10.63 19.01 -19.38
C MET A 145 -10.70 17.52 -19.79
N LEU A 146 -10.53 17.25 -21.09
CA LEU A 146 -10.48 15.87 -21.60
C LEU A 146 -9.30 15.09 -21.02
N SER A 147 -8.12 15.70 -20.91
CA SER A 147 -6.94 15.03 -20.34
C SER A 147 -7.13 14.72 -18.85
N MET A 148 -7.76 15.61 -18.07
CA MET A 148 -8.11 15.36 -16.67
C MET A 148 -9.14 14.22 -16.52
N LEU A 149 -10.13 14.15 -17.42
CA LEU A 149 -11.11 13.06 -17.43
C LEU A 149 -10.44 11.72 -17.74
N VAL A 150 -9.59 11.67 -18.77
CA VAL A 150 -8.83 10.47 -19.14
C VAL A 150 -7.89 10.05 -18.00
N ALA A 151 -7.19 11.00 -17.38
CA ALA A 151 -6.33 10.74 -16.23
C ALA A 151 -7.12 10.17 -15.05
N THR A 152 -8.31 10.70 -14.77
CA THR A 152 -9.20 10.18 -13.72
C THR A 152 -9.59 8.73 -13.99
N VAL A 153 -10.09 8.42 -15.20
CA VAL A 153 -10.43 7.05 -15.60
C VAL A 153 -9.20 6.13 -15.52
N ALA A 154 -8.03 6.61 -15.93
CA ALA A 154 -6.77 5.88 -15.87
C ALA A 154 -6.33 5.60 -14.43
N VAL A 155 -6.53 6.53 -13.49
CA VAL A 155 -6.25 6.32 -12.05
C VAL A 155 -7.20 5.28 -11.48
N PHE A 156 -8.51 5.41 -11.72
CA PHE A 156 -9.52 4.44 -11.27
C PHE A 156 -9.22 3.02 -11.78
N TRP A 157 -8.87 2.90 -13.06
CA TRP A 157 -8.47 1.64 -13.65
C TRP A 157 -7.11 1.15 -13.14
N GLY A 158 -6.17 2.08 -12.94
CA GLY A 158 -4.80 1.86 -12.52
C GLY A 158 -4.64 1.41 -11.07
N VAL A 159 -5.68 1.53 -10.23
CA VAL A 159 -5.65 1.06 -8.83
C VAL A 159 -5.13 -0.37 -8.71
N ARG A 160 -5.52 -1.27 -9.62
CA ARG A 160 -5.05 -2.66 -9.63
C ARG A 160 -3.53 -2.80 -9.84
N LEU A 161 -2.92 -1.87 -10.56
CA LEU A 161 -1.47 -1.83 -10.77
C LEU A 161 -0.74 -1.50 -9.47
N GLY A 162 -1.37 -0.72 -8.59
CA GLY A 162 -0.86 -0.40 -7.26
C GLY A 162 -0.62 -1.63 -6.37
N TRP A 163 -1.22 -2.77 -6.71
CA TRP A 163 -1.14 -4.01 -5.93
C TRP A 163 -0.30 -5.10 -6.61
N LEU A 164 0.40 -4.78 -7.72
CA LEU A 164 1.25 -5.75 -8.43
C LEU A 164 2.46 -6.24 -7.65
N PHE A 165 2.84 -5.54 -6.58
CA PHE A 165 3.90 -6.02 -5.68
C PHE A 165 3.49 -7.31 -4.96
N MET A 166 2.18 -7.56 -4.76
CA MET A 166 1.69 -8.76 -4.09
C MET A 166 1.98 -10.06 -4.86
N PRO A 167 1.55 -10.23 -6.14
CA PRO A 167 1.90 -11.43 -6.89
C PRO A 167 3.42 -11.56 -7.06
N ALA A 168 4.15 -10.46 -7.19
CA ALA A 168 5.61 -10.49 -7.24
C ALA A 168 6.23 -11.04 -5.93
N ALA A 169 5.73 -10.61 -4.76
CA ALA A 169 6.13 -11.12 -3.45
C ALA A 169 5.89 -12.62 -3.28
N LEU A 170 4.86 -13.15 -3.95
CA LEU A 170 4.48 -14.57 -3.95
C LEU A 170 5.18 -15.40 -5.04
N ASN A 171 6.06 -14.82 -5.85
CA ASN A 171 6.58 -15.46 -7.07
C ASN A 171 5.47 -15.91 -8.04
N TYR A 172 4.31 -15.24 -8.02
CA TYR A 172 3.18 -15.56 -8.87
C TYR A 172 3.25 -14.77 -10.20
N PRO A 173 2.95 -15.39 -11.36
CA PRO A 173 3.01 -14.70 -12.65
C PRO A 173 2.06 -13.49 -12.72
N MET A 174 2.62 -12.29 -12.90
CA MET A 174 1.84 -11.03 -12.96
C MET A 174 0.78 -11.04 -14.05
N LYS A 175 1.03 -11.70 -15.20
CA LYS A 175 0.05 -11.83 -16.29
C LYS A 175 -1.22 -12.55 -15.85
N ASN A 176 -1.07 -13.63 -15.08
CA ASN A 176 -2.20 -14.39 -14.57
C ASN A 176 -2.98 -13.58 -13.54
N PHE A 177 -2.26 -12.82 -12.71
CA PHE A 177 -2.86 -11.92 -11.73
C PHE A 177 -3.68 -10.81 -12.39
N LEU A 178 -3.11 -10.13 -13.39
CA LEU A 178 -3.81 -9.07 -14.14
C LEU A 178 -5.02 -9.61 -14.91
N ARG A 179 -4.94 -10.84 -15.44
CA ARG A 179 -6.06 -11.50 -16.08
C ARG A 179 -7.17 -11.83 -15.07
N ALA A 180 -6.81 -12.25 -13.85
CA ALA A 180 -7.78 -12.50 -12.78
C ALA A 180 -8.47 -11.21 -12.30
N LEU A 181 -7.76 -10.08 -12.30
CA LEU A 181 -8.31 -8.74 -12.02
C LEU A 181 -8.86 -8.03 -13.27
N GLY A 182 -9.19 -8.78 -14.32
CA GLY A 182 -9.68 -8.28 -15.60
C GLY A 182 -11.14 -7.82 -15.54
N GLY A 183 -11.43 -6.70 -14.88
CA GLY A 183 -12.76 -6.09 -14.87
C GLY A 183 -12.82 -4.79 -14.09
N MET A 184 -13.60 -3.82 -14.57
CA MET A 184 -13.75 -2.51 -13.90
C MET A 184 -14.41 -2.64 -12.52
N GLN A 185 -15.33 -3.60 -12.37
CA GLN A 185 -15.99 -3.89 -11.10
C GLN A 185 -15.01 -4.32 -10.01
N VAL A 186 -13.94 -5.04 -10.37
CA VAL A 186 -12.89 -5.43 -9.41
C VAL A 186 -12.15 -4.20 -8.88
N SER A 187 -11.83 -3.24 -9.74
CA SER A 187 -11.23 -1.98 -9.30
C SER A 187 -12.13 -1.21 -8.32
N LEU A 188 -13.45 -1.18 -8.57
CA LEU A 188 -14.41 -0.57 -7.64
C LEU A 188 -14.41 -1.28 -6.27
N TYR A 189 -14.40 -2.61 -6.25
CA TYR A 189 -14.31 -3.37 -5.00
C TYR A 189 -13.00 -3.12 -4.25
N MET A 190 -11.87 -3.05 -4.96
CA MET A 190 -10.58 -2.73 -4.38
C MET A 190 -10.56 -1.30 -3.81
N ILE A 191 -11.12 -0.32 -4.53
CA ILE A 191 -11.25 1.05 -4.03
C ILE A 191 -12.13 1.09 -2.79
N GLY A 192 -13.30 0.44 -2.81
CA GLY A 192 -14.19 0.37 -1.65
C GLY A 192 -13.49 -0.26 -0.44
N LEU A 193 -12.77 -1.36 -0.65
CA LEU A 193 -12.00 -2.02 0.39
C LEU A 193 -10.87 -1.14 0.94
N TRP A 194 -10.17 -0.41 0.06
CA TRP A 194 -9.15 0.56 0.44
C TRP A 194 -9.75 1.71 1.27
N LEU A 195 -10.87 2.29 0.83
CA LEU A 195 -11.56 3.38 1.53
C LEU A 195 -12.04 2.97 2.93
N VAL A 196 -12.62 1.79 3.07
CA VAL A 196 -13.05 1.23 4.37
C VAL A 196 -11.89 1.14 5.36
N CYS A 197 -10.67 0.93 4.88
CA CYS A 197 -9.48 0.85 5.73
C CYS A 197 -8.86 2.22 6.01
N VAL A 198 -8.72 3.06 4.99
CA VAL A 198 -7.97 4.32 5.07
C VAL A 198 -8.78 5.42 5.74
N VAL A 199 -10.04 5.62 5.31
CA VAL A 199 -10.85 6.79 5.71
C VAL A 199 -11.00 6.90 7.23
N PRO A 200 -11.36 5.82 7.97
CA PRO A 200 -11.52 5.93 9.43
C PRO A 200 -10.21 6.32 10.14
N LEU A 201 -9.08 5.76 9.71
CA LEU A 201 -7.78 6.03 10.33
C LEU A 201 -7.31 7.46 10.06
N THR A 202 -7.43 7.92 8.81
CA THR A 202 -7.03 9.28 8.42
C THR A 202 -7.94 10.31 9.06
N PHE A 203 -9.24 10.04 9.16
CA PHE A 203 -10.21 10.95 9.78
C PHE A 203 -9.91 11.15 11.27
N VAL A 204 -9.73 10.06 12.03
CA VAL A 204 -9.37 10.14 13.45
C VAL A 204 -8.05 10.88 13.65
N PHE A 205 -7.05 10.61 12.80
CA PHE A 205 -5.78 11.32 12.89
C PHE A 205 -5.94 12.82 12.60
N GLN A 206 -6.69 13.20 11.57
CA GLN A 206 -6.94 14.61 11.23
C GLN A 206 -7.65 15.36 12.35
N LEU A 207 -8.64 14.74 13.02
CA LEU A 207 -9.29 15.33 14.20
C LEU A 207 -8.32 15.58 15.35
N ILE A 208 -7.36 14.69 15.57
CA ILE A 208 -6.34 14.88 16.61
C ILE A 208 -5.41 16.04 16.22
N VAL A 209 -5.01 16.12 14.95
CA VAL A 209 -4.11 17.16 14.45
C VAL A 209 -4.77 18.56 14.49
N SER A 210 -6.07 18.67 14.21
CA SER A 210 -6.78 19.96 14.18
C SER A 210 -6.84 20.65 15.56
N GLU A 211 -6.92 19.88 16.64
CA GLU A 211 -7.01 20.42 18.01
C GLU A 211 -5.66 20.91 18.57
N VAL A 212 -4.56 20.64 17.88
CA VAL A 212 -3.19 20.89 18.36
C VAL A 212 -2.66 22.30 17.97
N ALA A 213 -3.41 23.09 17.21
CA ALA A 213 -2.99 24.42 16.78
C ALA A 213 -3.03 25.45 17.94
N PRO A 214 -2.02 26.35 18.10
CA PRO A 214 -0.87 26.57 17.23
C PRO A 214 0.32 25.62 17.47
N VAL A 215 0.96 25.19 16.38
CA VAL A 215 2.01 24.17 16.39
C VAL A 215 3.38 24.82 16.61
N SER A 216 4.03 24.53 17.74
CA SER A 216 5.45 24.84 17.93
C SER A 216 6.34 23.96 17.04
N LYS A 217 7.59 24.35 16.77
CA LYS A 217 8.54 23.50 15.98
C LYS A 217 8.72 22.10 16.57
N SER A 218 8.72 21.98 17.90
CA SER A 218 8.77 20.68 18.58
C SER A 218 7.52 19.86 18.32
N MET A 219 6.36 20.52 18.25
CA MET A 219 5.09 19.87 17.94
C MET A 219 5.04 19.41 16.48
N GLU A 220 5.61 20.15 15.53
CA GLU A 220 5.74 19.72 14.13
C GLU A 220 6.48 18.39 14.00
N PHE A 221 7.60 18.22 14.72
CA PHE A 221 8.34 16.96 14.74
C PHE A 221 7.49 15.79 15.28
N ILE A 222 6.73 16.02 16.35
CA ILE A 222 5.81 15.02 16.93
C ILE A 222 4.71 14.66 15.93
N LEU A 223 4.17 15.66 15.22
CA LEU A 223 3.15 15.45 14.18
C LEU A 223 3.70 14.64 13.01
N VAL A 224 4.91 14.92 12.52
CA VAL A 224 5.56 14.13 11.46
C VAL A 224 5.79 12.68 11.91
N LEU A 225 6.20 12.46 13.16
CA LEU A 225 6.36 11.13 13.72
C LEU A 225 5.00 10.39 13.78
N GLY A 226 3.98 11.06 14.31
CA GLY A 226 2.62 10.52 14.39
C GLY A 226 2.05 10.17 13.01
N GLN A 227 2.21 11.07 12.04
CA GLN A 227 1.82 10.86 10.65
C GLN A 227 2.56 9.66 10.04
N THR A 228 3.86 9.53 10.32
CA THR A 228 4.68 8.41 9.84
C THR A 228 4.12 7.08 10.35
N VAL A 229 3.83 7.00 11.65
CA VAL A 229 3.26 5.80 12.29
C VAL A 229 1.88 5.47 11.72
N VAL A 230 0.97 6.44 11.66
CA VAL A 230 -0.39 6.24 11.13
C VAL A 230 -0.36 5.86 9.66
N SER A 231 0.50 6.49 8.86
CA SER A 231 0.71 6.13 7.45
C SER A 231 1.17 4.68 7.31
N THR A 232 2.19 4.27 8.08
CA THR A 232 2.69 2.89 8.02
C THR A 232 1.64 1.87 8.50
N MET A 233 0.90 2.17 9.58
CA MET A 233 -0.22 1.33 10.02
C MET A 233 -1.29 1.19 8.93
N THR A 234 -1.63 2.28 8.26
CA THR A 234 -2.62 2.30 7.17
C THR A 234 -2.17 1.41 6.02
N VAL A 235 -0.89 1.47 5.62
CA VAL A 235 -0.34 0.66 4.53
C VAL A 235 -0.28 -0.83 4.91
N LEU A 236 0.04 -1.17 6.16
CA LEU A 236 -0.02 -2.55 6.67
C LEU A 236 -1.44 -3.10 6.63
N ILE A 237 -2.40 -2.34 7.16
CA ILE A 237 -3.82 -2.70 7.22
C ILE A 237 -4.39 -2.92 5.82
N THR A 238 -4.22 -1.92 4.95
CA THR A 238 -4.69 -2.02 3.57
C THR A 238 -4.05 -3.19 2.83
N THR A 239 -2.76 -3.46 3.04
CA THR A 239 -2.09 -4.60 2.40
C THR A 239 -2.65 -5.94 2.88
N ALA A 240 -2.83 -6.15 4.19
CA ALA A 240 -3.38 -7.41 4.69
C ALA A 240 -4.83 -7.62 4.24
N VAL A 241 -5.64 -6.56 4.31
CA VAL A 241 -7.04 -6.59 3.87
C VAL A 241 -7.15 -6.86 2.37
N MET A 242 -6.31 -6.22 1.55
CA MET A 242 -6.23 -6.49 0.11
C MET A 242 -5.78 -7.92 -0.19
N CYS A 243 -4.85 -8.49 0.60
CA CYS A 243 -4.48 -9.89 0.46
C CYS A 243 -5.70 -10.81 0.62
N TRP A 244 -6.57 -10.55 1.60
CA TRP A 244 -7.82 -11.31 1.76
C TRP A 244 -8.81 -11.10 0.61
N GLY A 245 -9.02 -9.86 0.19
CA GLY A 245 -9.90 -9.56 -0.94
C GLY A 245 -9.43 -10.24 -2.23
N ILE A 246 -8.14 -10.14 -2.57
CA ILE A 246 -7.55 -10.80 -3.73
C ILE A 246 -7.65 -12.32 -3.62
N ARG A 247 -7.45 -12.89 -2.42
CA ARG A 247 -7.61 -14.32 -2.18
C ARG A 247 -9.01 -14.80 -2.51
N GLN A 248 -10.06 -14.05 -2.14
CA GLN A 248 -11.45 -14.38 -2.50
C GLN A 248 -11.68 -14.38 -4.01
N ILE A 249 -11.02 -13.48 -4.75
CA ILE A 249 -11.12 -13.40 -6.21
C ILE A 249 -10.37 -14.56 -6.89
N MET A 250 -9.15 -14.84 -6.45
CA MET A 250 -8.26 -15.82 -7.08
C MET A 250 -8.57 -17.27 -6.70
N MET A 251 -9.05 -17.48 -5.48
CA MET A 251 -9.43 -18.78 -4.95
C MET A 251 -10.90 -18.71 -4.51
N PRO A 252 -11.86 -18.59 -5.45
CA PRO A 252 -13.26 -18.64 -5.09
C PRO A 252 -13.50 -19.95 -4.39
N ASP A 253 -13.83 -19.89 -3.09
CA ASP A 253 -14.00 -21.05 -2.21
C ASP A 253 -14.80 -22.10 -2.99
N LYS A 254 -14.17 -23.25 -3.28
CA LYS A 254 -14.92 -24.42 -3.75
C LYS A 254 -15.81 -24.80 -2.57
N LYS A 255 -17.06 -24.28 -2.57
CA LYS A 255 -18.14 -24.47 -1.59
C LYS A 255 -17.66 -25.20 -0.34
N LYS A 256 -17.39 -24.49 0.76
CA LYS A 256 -17.28 -25.11 2.09
C LYS A 256 -18.40 -26.15 2.22
N PRO A 257 -18.10 -27.46 2.35
CA PRO A 257 -19.15 -28.42 2.63
C PRO A 257 -19.82 -28.00 3.95
N PRO A 258 -21.15 -28.03 4.04
CA PRO A 258 -21.86 -27.66 5.26
C PRO A 258 -21.54 -28.70 6.33
N GLY A 259 -20.54 -28.46 7.19
CA GLY A 259 -20.23 -29.41 8.25
C GLY A 259 -18.86 -29.32 8.93
N ALA A 260 -17.89 -28.56 8.43
CA ALA A 260 -16.60 -28.43 9.11
C ALA A 260 -16.69 -27.48 10.33
N ARG A 261 -17.28 -27.98 11.42
CA ARG A 261 -17.19 -27.37 12.75
C ARG A 261 -15.72 -27.22 13.12
N ARG A 262 -15.27 -25.98 13.31
CA ARG A 262 -13.99 -25.68 13.99
C ARG A 262 -14.08 -26.28 15.40
N ARG A 263 -13.21 -27.24 15.69
CA ARG A 263 -12.82 -27.57 17.06
C ARG A 263 -11.73 -26.60 17.49
#